data_AF-A0A9P9WS33-F1
#
_entry.id   AF-A0A9P9WS33-F1
#
_cell.length_a   1.000
_cell.length_b   1.000
_cell.length_c   1.000
_cell.angle_alpha   90.00
_cell.angle_beta   90.00
_cell.angle_gamma   90.00
#
_symmetry.space_group_name_H-M   'P 1'
#
loop_
_entity.id
_entity.type
_entity.pdbx_description
1 polymer ?
#
loop_
_entity_poly.entity_id
_entity_poly.type
_entity_poly.pdbx_seq_one_letter_code
_entity_poly.pdbx_strand_id
1 'polypeptide(L)'
;MKLMQYSGCDGAPPRKEHGVCRRVALVRGTPLNAAAKGYSVTERAAQHQKGDVVDAADWLTVANGKAKAAFHGPEMAEDEADQYLASLLPQSLQSLTGGPSVGVEEITVPIYYILCEKDQTISPATQQDMISTIPSLKRVLRNPGGHAACVTEVEKLVKPIIEIADEVEKEPKV
;
A
#
# COMPACT_ATOMS: atom_id res chain seq x y z
N MET A 1 -11.69 -23.77 -1.30
CA MET A 1 -10.26 -23.70 -1.68
C MET A 1 -9.69 -22.46 -0.99
N LYS A 2 -8.81 -22.65 0.00
CA LYS A 2 -8.44 -21.62 1.00
C LYS A 2 -7.01 -21.16 0.69
N LEU A 3 -6.84 -20.02 0.02
CA LEU A 3 -5.52 -19.38 -0.10
C LEU A 3 -5.36 -18.39 1.05
N MET A 4 -4.75 -18.86 2.14
CA MET A 4 -4.06 -17.99 3.09
C MET A 4 -2.67 -17.73 2.51
N GLN A 5 -2.40 -16.52 2.02
CA GLN A 5 -1.03 -16.04 1.90
C GLN A 5 -0.67 -15.35 3.21
N TYR A 6 -0.25 -16.14 4.19
CA TYR A 6 0.72 -15.69 5.16
C TYR A 6 2.10 -15.91 4.51
N SER A 7 2.93 -14.87 4.38
CA SER A 7 4.37 -15.09 4.21
C SER A 7 4.93 -15.52 5.57
N GLY A 8 4.59 -16.75 5.98
CA GLY A 8 5.23 -17.43 7.08
C GLY A 8 6.62 -17.85 6.65
N CYS A 9 7.63 -17.50 7.44
CA CYS A 9 8.95 -18.11 7.39
C CYS A 9 8.83 -19.58 7.85
N ASP A 10 8.21 -20.45 7.06
CA ASP A 10 8.06 -21.86 7.42
C ASP A 10 9.24 -22.66 6.85
N GLY A 11 10.14 -23.08 7.74
CA GLY A 11 11.10 -24.14 7.44
C GLY A 11 12.46 -24.08 8.14
N ALA A 12 12.81 -22.97 8.80
CA ALA A 12 14.06 -22.91 9.57
C ALA A 12 13.84 -23.39 11.01
N PRO A 13 14.65 -24.33 11.54
CA PRO A 13 14.63 -24.65 12.96
C PRO A 13 14.90 -23.36 13.78
N PRO A 14 14.27 -23.19 14.94
CA PRO A 14 14.40 -21.98 15.74
C PRO A 14 15.87 -21.78 16.11
N ARG A 15 16.55 -20.82 15.48
CA ARG A 15 17.79 -20.29 16.03
C ARG A 15 17.44 -19.66 17.36
N LYS A 16 18.11 -20.10 18.43
CA LYS A 16 18.04 -19.50 19.78
C LYS A 16 18.75 -18.14 19.81
N GLU A 17 18.44 -17.26 18.88
CA GLU A 17 18.77 -15.85 18.99
C GLU A 17 17.47 -15.15 19.39
N HIS A 18 17.53 -14.39 20.48
CA HIS A 18 16.41 -13.65 21.05
C HIS A 18 15.98 -12.47 20.15
N GLY A 19 15.63 -12.75 18.91
CA GLY A 19 14.99 -11.81 18.00
C GLY A 19 13.49 -11.82 18.25
N VAL A 20 12.99 -10.80 18.95
CA VAL A 20 11.55 -10.55 19.07
C VAL A 20 10.99 -10.37 17.65
N CYS A 21 10.10 -11.27 17.22
CA CYS A 21 9.38 -11.13 15.96
C CYS A 21 8.40 -9.95 16.09
N ARG A 22 8.77 -8.81 15.49
CA ARG A 22 8.00 -7.56 15.50
C ARG A 22 6.83 -7.67 14.52
N ARG A 23 5.59 -7.69 15.03
CA ARG A 23 4.38 -7.66 14.20
C ARG A 23 3.84 -6.23 14.14
N VAL A 24 4.20 -5.48 13.11
CA VAL A 24 3.56 -4.21 12.75
C VAL A 24 2.64 -4.50 11.57
N ALA A 25 1.34 -4.25 11.73
CA ALA A 25 0.43 -4.26 10.59
C ALA A 25 0.50 -2.90 9.91
N LEU A 26 1.29 -2.83 8.83
CA LEU A 26 1.15 -1.75 7.87
C LEU A 26 -0.10 -2.05 7.04
N VAL A 27 -1.19 -1.35 7.32
CA VAL A 27 -2.38 -1.42 6.48
C VAL A 27 -2.06 -0.70 5.18
N ARG A 28 -1.49 -1.43 4.22
CA ARG A 28 -1.69 -1.10 2.80
C ARG A 28 -3.13 -1.44 2.51
N GLY A 29 -4.05 -0.51 2.80
CA GLY A 29 -5.45 -0.69 2.48
C GLY A 29 -5.53 -1.10 1.01
N THR A 30 -6.19 -2.22 0.69
CA THR A 30 -6.32 -2.69 -0.69
C THR A 30 -7.00 -1.56 -1.47
N PRO A 31 -6.25 -0.78 -2.27
CA PRO A 31 -6.75 0.52 -2.69
C PRO A 31 -7.84 0.37 -3.72
N LEU A 32 -8.10 -0.80 -4.26
CA LEU A 32 -8.81 -0.92 -5.52
C LEU A 32 -10.31 -1.16 -5.41
N ASN A 33 -10.86 -1.51 -4.25
CA ASN A 33 -12.29 -1.31 -4.04
C ASN A 33 -12.66 0.16 -3.83
N ALA A 34 -11.76 0.91 -3.18
CA ALA A 34 -11.89 2.34 -3.06
C ALA A 34 -11.49 3.04 -4.36
N ALA A 35 -10.48 2.62 -5.13
CA ALA A 35 -9.99 3.27 -6.35
C ALA A 35 -10.78 2.86 -7.60
N ALA A 36 -11.39 1.67 -7.63
CA ALA A 36 -12.45 1.37 -8.61
C ALA A 36 -13.66 2.31 -8.43
N LYS A 37 -13.87 2.87 -7.23
CA LYS A 37 -14.98 3.78 -6.88
C LYS A 37 -14.59 5.23 -6.52
N GLY A 38 -13.30 5.55 -6.40
CA GLY A 38 -12.81 6.66 -5.54
C GLY A 38 -12.48 7.93 -6.28
N TYR A 39 -12.61 7.86 -7.60
CA TYR A 39 -13.08 9.00 -8.36
C TYR A 39 -14.43 8.63 -8.93
N SER A 40 -15.42 9.48 -8.69
CA SER A 40 -16.57 9.52 -9.58
C SER A 40 -16.05 9.65 -11.02
N VAL A 41 -16.76 9.08 -11.99
CA VAL A 41 -16.42 9.23 -13.43
C VAL A 41 -16.20 10.71 -13.79
N THR A 42 -16.93 11.60 -13.10
CA THR A 42 -16.83 13.07 -13.14
C THR A 42 -15.50 13.65 -12.65
N GLU A 43 -14.90 13.16 -11.57
CA GLU A 43 -13.61 13.68 -11.08
C GLU A 43 -12.44 13.21 -11.95
N ARG A 44 -12.50 11.97 -12.45
CA ARG A 44 -11.57 11.47 -13.48
C ARG A 44 -11.64 12.29 -14.76
N ALA A 45 -12.85 12.70 -15.15
CA ALA A 45 -13.07 13.57 -16.31
C ALA A 45 -12.56 15.00 -16.06
N ALA A 46 -12.74 15.55 -14.85
CA ALA A 46 -12.29 16.90 -14.48
C ALA A 46 -10.76 17.04 -14.42
N GLN A 47 -10.04 15.98 -14.08
CA GLN A 47 -8.57 15.96 -14.02
C GLN A 47 -7.90 15.56 -15.36
N HIS A 48 -8.68 15.36 -16.43
CA HIS A 48 -8.21 14.83 -17.72
C HIS A 48 -7.45 13.48 -17.62
N GLN A 49 -7.55 12.77 -16.50
CA GLN A 49 -6.98 11.44 -16.32
C GLN A 49 -7.90 10.40 -16.96
N LYS A 50 -7.88 10.35 -18.30
CA LYS A 50 -8.60 9.36 -19.09
C LYS A 50 -7.94 7.99 -18.97
N GLY A 51 -8.34 7.21 -17.97
CA GLY A 51 -8.23 5.74 -17.98
C GLY A 51 -7.47 5.15 -16.79
N ASP A 52 -7.75 3.86 -16.55
CA ASP A 52 -7.13 3.04 -15.51
C ASP A 52 -5.63 2.85 -15.78
N VAL A 53 -4.84 2.69 -14.72
CA VAL A 53 -3.39 2.37 -14.79
C VAL A 53 -3.14 0.89 -14.98
N VAL A 54 -4.19 0.07 -14.89
CA VAL A 54 -4.17 -1.35 -15.18
C VAL A 54 -5.15 -1.73 -16.29
N ASP A 55 -4.80 -2.75 -17.06
CA ASP A 55 -5.70 -3.44 -17.97
C ASP A 55 -6.14 -4.76 -17.32
N ALA A 56 -7.45 -5.09 -17.40
CA ALA A 56 -8.00 -6.31 -16.84
C ALA A 56 -8.32 -7.33 -17.94
N ALA A 57 -7.79 -8.55 -17.81
CA ALA A 57 -8.06 -9.69 -18.69
C ALA A 57 -7.93 -11.00 -17.91
N ASP A 58 -8.80 -11.98 -18.18
CA ASP A 58 -8.71 -13.34 -17.63
C ASP A 58 -8.52 -13.40 -16.09
N TRP A 59 -9.26 -12.57 -15.34
CA TRP A 59 -9.18 -12.45 -13.87
C TRP A 59 -7.85 -11.93 -13.32
N LEU A 60 -7.01 -11.37 -14.19
CA LEU A 60 -5.77 -10.70 -13.86
C LEU A 60 -5.84 -9.23 -14.25
N THR A 61 -5.04 -8.42 -13.57
CA THR A 61 -4.80 -7.02 -13.89
C THR A 61 -3.31 -6.80 -14.11
N VAL A 62 -2.96 -6.14 -15.21
CA VAL A 62 -1.58 -5.86 -15.62
C VAL A 62 -1.39 -4.36 -15.74
N ALA A 63 -0.27 -3.83 -15.26
CA ALA A 63 0.07 -2.42 -15.43
C ALA A 63 0.16 -2.06 -16.93
N ASN A 64 -0.49 -0.98 -17.33
CA ASN A 64 -0.46 -0.51 -18.73
C ASN A 64 0.50 0.68 -18.91
N GLY A 65 0.57 1.24 -20.12
CA GLY A 65 1.50 2.33 -20.43
C GLY A 65 1.35 3.60 -19.58
N LYS A 66 0.22 3.78 -18.87
CA LYS A 66 0.00 4.92 -17.96
C LYS A 66 0.55 4.68 -16.56
N ALA A 67 0.75 3.42 -16.16
CA ALA A 67 1.23 3.06 -14.84
C ALA A 67 2.59 3.66 -14.53
N LYS A 68 3.47 3.81 -15.53
CA LYS A 68 4.81 4.38 -15.35
C LYS A 68 4.77 5.75 -14.66
N ALA A 69 4.03 6.68 -15.25
CA ALA A 69 3.89 8.03 -14.73
C ALA A 69 3.19 8.05 -13.36
N ALA A 70 2.17 7.21 -13.17
CA ALA A 70 1.43 7.15 -11.91
C ALA A 70 2.26 6.58 -10.75
N PHE A 71 3.04 5.52 -11.00
CA PHE A 71 3.81 4.82 -9.98
C PHE A 71 5.10 5.56 -9.60
N HIS A 72 5.82 6.05 -10.59
CA HIS A 72 7.18 6.54 -10.44
C HIS A 72 7.30 8.06 -10.54
N GLY A 73 6.28 8.73 -11.09
CA GLY A 73 6.26 10.18 -11.23
C GLY A 73 7.41 10.74 -12.06
N PRO A 74 7.64 12.06 -12.03
CA PRO A 74 8.78 12.70 -12.69
C PRO A 74 10.09 12.57 -11.90
N GLU A 75 10.07 11.98 -10.70
CA GLU A 75 11.23 11.96 -9.79
C GLU A 75 12.14 10.75 -9.99
N MET A 76 11.67 9.73 -10.71
CA MET A 76 12.48 8.58 -11.11
C MET A 76 12.98 8.74 -12.54
N ALA A 77 14.23 8.34 -12.80
CA ALA A 77 14.77 8.33 -14.16
C ALA A 77 13.96 7.37 -15.05
N GLU A 78 13.85 7.67 -16.34
CA GLU A 78 12.96 6.91 -17.24
C GLU A 78 13.38 5.45 -17.38
N ASP A 79 14.67 5.18 -17.52
CA ASP A 79 15.25 3.84 -17.63
C ASP A 79 15.07 3.03 -16.33
N GLU A 80 15.21 3.68 -15.19
CA GLU A 80 14.94 3.08 -13.88
C GLU A 80 13.44 2.76 -13.72
N ALA A 81 12.55 3.68 -14.10
CA ALA A 81 11.11 3.48 -14.06
C ALA A 81 10.67 2.34 -14.99
N ASP A 82 11.27 2.23 -16.17
CA ASP A 82 11.03 1.11 -17.10
C ASP A 82 11.48 -0.23 -16.50
N GLN A 83 12.62 -0.28 -15.80
CA GLN A 83 13.08 -1.48 -15.10
C GLN A 83 12.11 -1.91 -13.99
N TYR A 84 11.63 -0.97 -13.16
CA TYR A 84 10.65 -1.29 -12.13
C TYR A 84 9.32 -1.73 -12.72
N LEU A 85 8.83 -1.05 -13.77
CA LEU A 85 7.59 -1.43 -14.44
C LEU A 85 7.67 -2.83 -15.04
N ALA A 86 8.80 -3.18 -15.67
CA ALA A 86 9.05 -4.51 -16.22
C ALA A 86 9.13 -5.61 -15.14
N SER A 87 9.43 -5.25 -13.89
CA SER A 87 9.46 -6.18 -12.76
C SER A 87 8.09 -6.47 -12.16
N LEU A 88 7.03 -5.74 -12.56
CA LEU A 88 5.69 -5.94 -12.05
C LEU A 88 5.10 -7.25 -12.56
N LEU A 89 4.49 -8.00 -11.65
CA LEU A 89 3.74 -9.21 -11.98
C LEU A 89 2.25 -8.90 -12.09
N PRO A 90 1.49 -9.63 -12.92
CA PRO A 90 0.03 -9.55 -12.92
C PRO A 90 -0.56 -9.80 -11.53
N GLN A 91 -1.55 -9.00 -11.14
CA GLN A 91 -2.28 -9.17 -9.88
C GLN A 91 -3.66 -9.80 -10.15
N SER A 92 -4.14 -10.67 -9.25
CA SER A 92 -5.49 -11.22 -9.36
C SER A 92 -6.55 -10.12 -9.17
N LEU A 93 -7.50 -10.01 -10.10
CA LEU A 93 -8.64 -9.10 -10.01
C LEU A 93 -9.47 -9.36 -8.73
N GLN A 94 -9.62 -10.63 -8.34
CA GLN A 94 -10.33 -10.98 -7.11
C GLN A 94 -9.62 -10.45 -5.86
N SER A 95 -8.29 -10.49 -5.82
CA SER A 95 -7.52 -9.89 -4.71
C SER A 95 -7.60 -8.36 -4.75
N LEU A 96 -7.65 -7.80 -5.95
CA LEU A 96 -7.72 -6.35 -6.20
C LEU A 96 -9.04 -5.72 -5.72
N THR A 97 -10.16 -6.34 -6.12
CA THR A 97 -11.52 -5.86 -5.87
C THR A 97 -12.24 -6.68 -4.80
N GLY A 98 -11.54 -7.62 -4.16
CA GLY A 98 -12.07 -8.39 -3.06
C GLY A 98 -12.15 -7.55 -1.79
N GLY A 99 -13.20 -7.74 -1.01
CA GLY A 99 -13.18 -7.29 0.38
C GLY A 99 -12.17 -8.12 1.19
N PRO A 100 -11.58 -7.56 2.25
CA PRO A 100 -10.78 -8.36 3.19
C PRO A 100 -11.67 -9.44 3.82
N SER A 101 -11.09 -10.60 4.12
CA SER A 101 -11.81 -11.69 4.79
C SER A 101 -11.96 -11.49 6.30
N VAL A 102 -11.40 -10.40 6.83
CA VAL A 102 -11.34 -10.04 8.24
C VAL A 102 -11.85 -8.62 8.37
N GLY A 103 -12.78 -8.39 9.30
CA GLY A 103 -13.33 -7.06 9.57
C GLY A 103 -12.29 -6.14 10.22
N VAL A 104 -12.50 -4.82 10.09
CA VAL A 104 -11.63 -3.82 10.74
C VAL A 104 -11.70 -3.92 12.26
N GLU A 105 -12.86 -4.34 12.77
CA GLU A 105 -13.14 -4.61 14.17
C GLU A 105 -12.36 -5.80 14.75
N GLU A 106 -11.87 -6.71 13.90
CA GLU A 106 -11.06 -7.86 14.32
C GLU A 106 -9.56 -7.52 14.40
N ILE A 107 -9.15 -6.32 13.97
CA ILE A 107 -7.75 -5.89 14.00
C ILE A 107 -7.40 -5.44 15.43
N THR A 108 -6.63 -6.27 16.14
CA THR A 108 -6.20 -6.02 17.52
C THR A 108 -4.85 -5.33 17.64
N VAL A 109 -4.11 -5.20 16.54
CA VAL A 109 -2.79 -4.56 16.52
C VAL A 109 -2.91 -3.06 16.25
N PRO A 110 -1.98 -2.24 16.77
CA PRO A 110 -1.91 -0.82 16.43
C PRO A 110 -1.89 -0.56 14.92
N ILE A 111 -2.74 0.35 14.45
CA ILE A 111 -2.83 0.74 13.04
C ILE A 111 -2.17 2.10 12.84
N TYR A 112 -1.30 2.19 11.84
CA TYR A 112 -0.67 3.42 11.37
C TYR A 112 -0.88 3.55 9.86
N TYR A 113 -0.98 4.77 9.35
CA TYR A 113 -1.12 5.04 7.92
C TYR A 113 -0.03 6.00 7.44
N ILE A 114 0.61 5.69 6.32
CA ILE A 114 1.60 6.57 5.68
C ILE A 114 0.94 7.19 4.44
N LEU A 115 0.60 8.47 4.53
CA LEU A 115 0.05 9.26 3.44
C LEU A 115 1.19 9.72 2.53
N CYS A 116 1.16 9.31 1.26
CA CYS A 116 2.11 9.74 0.25
C CYS A 116 1.57 10.99 -0.47
N GLU A 117 2.20 12.14 -0.26
CA GLU A 117 1.69 13.46 -0.66
C GLU A 117 1.68 13.68 -2.18
N LYS A 118 2.52 12.94 -2.92
CA LYS A 118 2.62 13.02 -4.38
C LYS A 118 2.10 11.75 -5.07
N ASP A 119 1.35 10.90 -4.38
CA ASP A 119 0.80 9.69 -4.99
C ASP A 119 -0.22 10.05 -6.08
N GLN A 120 0.04 9.57 -7.30
CA GLN A 120 -0.80 9.78 -8.48
C GLN A 120 -1.69 8.57 -8.81
N THR A 121 -1.46 7.43 -8.16
CA THR A 121 -2.33 6.24 -8.24
C THR A 121 -3.53 6.41 -7.32
N ILE A 122 -3.29 6.91 -6.11
CA ILE A 122 -4.32 7.19 -5.11
C ILE A 122 -4.10 8.60 -4.61
N SER A 123 -4.95 9.54 -5.03
CA SER A 123 -4.73 10.93 -4.68
C SER A 123 -4.66 11.15 -3.15
N PRO A 124 -3.92 12.16 -2.68
CA PRO A 124 -3.88 12.49 -1.25
C PRO A 124 -5.26 12.75 -0.65
N ALA A 125 -6.22 13.27 -1.43
CA ALA A 125 -7.60 13.45 -1.01
C ALA A 125 -8.28 12.09 -0.76
N THR A 126 -8.22 11.18 -1.74
CA THR A 126 -8.74 9.81 -1.60
C THR A 126 -8.08 9.06 -0.44
N GLN A 127 -6.77 9.25 -0.23
CA GLN A 127 -6.07 8.69 0.93
C GLN A 127 -6.62 9.23 2.26
N GLN A 128 -6.92 10.53 2.34
CA GLN A 128 -7.54 11.13 3.53
C GLN A 128 -8.96 10.59 3.78
N ASP A 129 -9.75 10.41 2.73
CA ASP A 129 -11.07 9.80 2.85
C ASP A 129 -10.94 8.38 3.41
N MET A 130 -10.00 7.56 2.90
CA MET A 130 -9.74 6.22 3.44
C MET A 130 -9.28 6.28 4.91
N ILE A 131 -8.33 7.14 5.25
CA ILE A 131 -7.85 7.37 6.62
C ILE A 131 -9.01 7.66 7.58
N SER A 132 -9.99 8.48 7.16
CA SER A 132 -11.14 8.85 7.99
C SER A 132 -12.05 7.66 8.35
N THR A 133 -11.96 6.56 7.61
CA THR A 133 -12.76 5.34 7.83
C THR A 133 -12.12 4.35 8.80
N ILE A 134 -10.91 4.61 9.30
CA ILE A 134 -10.17 3.69 10.18
C ILE A 134 -10.36 4.09 11.65
N PRO A 135 -11.29 3.47 12.41
CA PRO A 135 -11.63 3.90 13.77
C PRO A 135 -10.50 3.73 14.78
N SER A 136 -9.60 2.76 14.58
CA SER A 136 -8.49 2.42 15.48
C SER A 136 -7.13 2.95 15.02
N LEU A 137 -7.13 3.94 14.11
CA LEU A 137 -5.90 4.54 13.62
C LEU A 137 -5.21 5.36 14.71
N LYS A 138 -3.97 4.99 15.06
CA LYS A 138 -3.20 5.72 16.06
C LYS A 138 -2.64 7.03 15.53
N ARG A 139 -2.04 7.00 14.35
CA ARG A 139 -1.38 8.16 13.75
C ARG A 139 -1.30 8.03 12.23
N VAL A 140 -1.43 9.18 11.57
CA VAL A 140 -1.07 9.38 10.16
C VAL A 140 0.33 9.95 10.10
N LEU A 141 1.19 9.36 9.28
CA LEU A 141 2.51 9.87 8.94
C LEU A 141 2.46 10.38 7.50
N ARG A 142 3.24 11.41 7.19
CA ARG A 142 3.30 12.01 5.86
C ARG A 142 4.64 11.71 5.21
N ASN A 143 4.60 11.19 3.99
CA ASN A 143 5.77 10.98 3.15
C ASN A 143 5.64 11.90 1.91
N PRO A 144 6.67 12.71 1.58
CA PRO A 144 6.60 13.64 0.46
C PRO A 144 6.69 12.95 -0.92
N GLY A 145 6.86 11.63 -0.96
CA GLY A 145 6.98 10.82 -2.16
C GLY A 145 5.63 10.44 -2.80
N GLY A 146 5.74 9.72 -3.92
CA GLY A 146 4.61 9.19 -4.68
C GLY A 146 4.21 7.77 -4.28
N HIS A 147 3.58 7.05 -5.20
CA HIS A 147 3.13 5.67 -4.98
C HIS A 147 4.29 4.73 -4.66
N ALA A 148 5.42 4.90 -5.36
CA ALA A 148 6.66 4.15 -5.17
C ALA A 148 7.63 4.81 -4.17
N ALA A 149 7.14 5.50 -3.13
CA ALA A 149 7.99 6.13 -2.11
C ALA A 149 8.96 5.15 -1.41
N CYS A 150 8.67 3.85 -1.41
CA CYS A 150 9.58 2.82 -0.91
C CYS A 150 10.83 2.61 -1.77
N VAL A 151 10.87 3.22 -2.96
CA VAL A 151 12.03 3.21 -3.87
C VAL A 151 12.64 4.61 -3.95
N THR A 152 11.80 5.64 -4.14
CA THR A 152 12.29 7.00 -4.39
C THR A 152 12.65 7.77 -3.12
N GLU A 153 12.07 7.38 -1.97
CA GLU A 153 12.13 8.13 -0.71
C GLU A 153 12.41 7.20 0.48
N VAL A 154 13.29 6.21 0.28
CA VAL A 154 13.57 5.12 1.23
C VAL A 154 13.86 5.64 2.63
N GLU A 155 14.76 6.60 2.78
CA GLU A 155 15.14 7.13 4.09
C GLU A 155 13.97 7.80 4.81
N LYS A 156 13.17 8.58 4.06
CA LYS A 156 11.98 9.26 4.59
C LYS A 156 10.85 8.29 4.91
N LEU A 157 10.81 7.12 4.28
CA LEU A 157 9.85 6.07 4.59
C LEU A 157 10.30 5.20 5.78
N VAL A 158 11.57 4.81 5.82
CA VAL A 158 12.12 3.89 6.82
C VAL A 158 12.20 4.53 8.20
N LYS A 159 12.61 5.79 8.30
CA LYS A 159 12.74 6.47 9.60
C LYS A 159 11.43 6.45 10.40
N PRO A 160 10.28 6.87 9.86
CA PRO A 160 9.01 6.79 10.58
C PRO A 160 8.58 5.36 10.95
N ILE A 161 8.93 4.35 10.14
CA ILE A 161 8.65 2.93 10.46
C ILE A 161 9.47 2.48 11.68
N ILE A 162 10.72 2.90 11.80
CA ILE A 162 11.55 2.62 12.98
C ILE A 162 10.95 3.31 14.22
N GLU A 163 10.54 4.58 14.10
CA GLU A 163 9.89 5.31 15.19
C GLU A 163 8.60 4.60 15.67
N ILE A 164 7.79 4.09 14.74
CA ILE A 164 6.60 3.28 15.06
C ILE A 164 6.99 1.99 15.80
N ALA A 165 8.04 1.30 15.33
CA ALA A 165 8.48 0.07 15.97
C ALA A 165 8.92 0.32 17.42
N ASP A 166 9.68 1.39 17.66
CA ASP A 166 10.13 1.79 18.99
C ASP A 166 8.97 2.23 19.89
N GLU A 167 7.95 2.89 19.33
CA GLU A 167 6.72 3.27 20.03
C GLU A 167 5.97 2.03 20.53
N VAL A 168 5.70 1.07 19.63
CA VAL A 168 4.99 -0.18 19.93
C VAL A 168 5.72 -1.03 20.97
N GLU A 169 7.06 -1.02 20.98
CA GLU A 169 7.85 -1.75 21.99
C GLU A 169 7.73 -1.18 23.41
N LYS A 170 7.46 0.12 23.53
CA LYS A 170 7.34 0.82 24.82
C LYS A 170 5.95 0.73 25.42
N GLU A 171 4.96 0.29 24.65
CA GLU A 171 3.59 0.19 25.15
C GLU A 171 3.42 -0.95 26.14
N PRO A 172 2.62 -0.74 27.21
CA PRO A 172 2.26 -1.81 28.12
C PRO A 172 1.56 -2.94 27.35
N LYS A 173 2.00 -4.18 27.57
CA LYS A 173 1.28 -5.36 27.07
C LYS A 173 0.01 -5.52 27.91
N VAL A 174 -1.14 -5.27 27.28
CA VAL A 174 -2.48 -5.50 27.84
C VAL A 174 -2.78 -7.00 27.86
#